data_AF-A0A9D5QHH3-F1
#
_entry.id   AF-A0A9D5QHH3-F1
#
_cell.length_a   1.000
_cell.length_b   1.000
_cell.length_c   1.000
_cell.angle_alpha   90.00
_cell.angle_beta   90.00
_cell.angle_gamma   90.00
#
_symmetry.space_group_name_H-M   'P 1'
#
loop_
_entity.id
_entity.type
_entity.pdbx_description
1 polymer ?
#
loop_
_entity_poly.entity_id
_entity_poly.type
_entity_poly.pdbx_seq_one_letter_code
_entity_poly.pdbx_strand_id
1 'polypeptide(L)'
;IFRLLNIDPEQAHKRFGFLLEALEFGAPPHGGIALGLDRMVALMLGTDSIRDTIAFPKTQKAACPLTGAPDAVDEKQLRELGLKLR
;
A
#
# COMPACT_ATOMS: atom_id res chain seq x y z
N ILE A 1 4.89 16.67 -16.63
CA ILE A 1 4.32 15.33 -16.33
C ILE A 1 2.90 15.42 -15.76
N PHE A 2 2.66 16.08 -14.61
CA PHE A 2 1.31 16.14 -14.01
C PHE A 2 0.20 16.67 -14.94
N ARG A 3 0.45 17.73 -15.71
CA ARG A 3 -0.51 18.22 -16.72
C ARG A 3 -0.86 17.17 -17.79
N LEU A 4 0.10 16.32 -18.18
CA LEU A 4 -0.12 15.23 -19.15
C LEU A 4 -0.98 14.10 -18.56
N LEU A 5 -0.97 13.94 -17.24
CA LEU A 5 -1.82 13.00 -16.51
C LEU A 5 -3.18 13.61 -16.12
N ASN A 6 -3.53 14.79 -16.66
CA ASN A 6 -4.73 15.56 -16.32
C ASN A 6 -4.84 15.90 -14.82
N ILE A 7 -3.71 16.11 -14.16
CA ILE A 7 -3.66 16.58 -12.77
C ILE A 7 -3.37 18.08 -12.79
N ASP A 8 -4.30 18.87 -12.28
CA ASP A 8 -4.14 20.31 -12.16
C ASP A 8 -3.09 20.69 -11.09
N PRO A 9 -2.50 21.90 -11.15
CA PRO A 9 -1.51 22.36 -10.18
C PRO A 9 -1.96 22.30 -8.71
N GLU A 10 -3.23 22.62 -8.41
CA GLU A 10 -3.76 22.59 -7.05
C GLU A 10 -3.84 21.15 -6.51
N GLN A 11 -4.40 20.21 -7.30
CA GLN A 11 -4.41 18.80 -6.93
C GLN A 11 -3.00 18.21 -6.82
N ALA A 12 -2.07 18.63 -7.68
CA ALA A 12 -0.68 18.20 -7.62
C ALA A 12 -0.02 18.66 -6.31
N HIS A 13 -0.19 19.93 -5.94
CA HIS A 13 0.36 20.48 -4.70
C HIS A 13 -0.29 19.84 -3.46
N LYS A 14 -1.62 19.63 -3.46
CA LYS A 14 -2.32 18.99 -2.34
C LYS A 14 -1.86 17.55 -2.09
N ARG A 15 -1.52 16.79 -3.14
CA ARG A 15 -1.13 15.38 -3.04
C ARG A 15 0.37 15.16 -2.91
N PHE A 16 1.17 16.02 -3.54
CA PHE A 16 2.62 15.83 -3.70
C PHE A 16 3.45 17.05 -3.29
N GLY A 17 2.86 18.09 -2.69
CA GLY A 17 3.53 19.35 -2.36
C GLY A 17 4.83 19.17 -1.57
N PHE A 18 4.80 18.36 -0.51
CA PHE A 18 6.00 18.05 0.29
C PHE A 18 7.14 17.48 -0.56
N LEU A 19 6.82 16.63 -1.55
CA LEU A 19 7.80 16.02 -2.43
C LEU A 19 8.33 17.03 -3.44
N LEU A 20 7.45 17.85 -4.01
CA LEU A 20 7.82 18.88 -4.99
C LEU A 20 8.75 19.92 -4.35
N GLU A 21 8.43 20.39 -3.15
CA GLU A 21 9.29 21.30 -2.39
C GLU A 21 10.65 20.66 -2.10
N ALA A 22 10.69 19.40 -1.65
CA ALA A 22 11.94 18.70 -1.41
C ALA A 22 12.83 18.57 -2.67
N LEU A 23 12.22 18.43 -3.86
CA LEU A 23 12.95 18.38 -5.13
C LEU A 23 13.57 19.75 -5.49
N GLU A 24 12.92 20.86 -5.12
CA GLU A 24 13.40 22.23 -5.37
C GLU A 24 14.67 22.57 -4.60
N PHE A 25 14.91 21.93 -3.45
CA PHE A 25 16.12 22.12 -2.63
C PHE A 25 17.36 21.37 -3.16
N GLY A 26 17.33 20.89 -4.40
CA GLY A 26 18.50 20.30 -5.06
C GLY A 26 18.59 18.79 -4.92
N ALA A 27 17.48 18.07 -5.16
CA ALA A 27 17.53 16.62 -5.25
C ALA A 27 18.45 16.17 -6.40
N PRO A 28 19.38 15.22 -6.16
CA PRO A 28 20.26 14.70 -7.22
C PRO A 28 19.45 13.87 -8.23
N PRO A 29 19.98 13.61 -9.42
CA PRO A 29 19.41 12.60 -10.32
C PRO A 29 19.46 11.23 -9.62
N HIS A 30 18.29 10.67 -9.31
CA HIS A 30 18.17 9.41 -8.59
C HIS A 30 17.14 8.50 -9.26
N GLY A 31 17.31 7.20 -9.07
CA GLY A 31 16.42 6.16 -9.55
C GLY A 31 16.58 4.90 -8.70
N GLY A 32 15.56 4.06 -8.67
CA GLY A 32 15.55 2.84 -7.87
C GLY A 32 14.67 1.76 -8.48
N ILE A 33 14.75 0.56 -7.92
CA ILE A 33 13.96 -0.60 -8.30
C ILE A 33 13.46 -1.31 -7.04
N ALA A 34 12.25 -1.87 -7.11
CA ALA A 34 11.69 -2.73 -6.07
C ALA A 34 11.40 -4.11 -6.66
N LEU A 35 11.80 -5.16 -5.93
CA LEU A 35 11.59 -6.54 -6.33
C LEU A 35 10.41 -7.14 -5.57
N GLY A 36 9.57 -7.89 -6.27
CA GLY A 36 8.48 -8.65 -5.65
C GLY A 36 8.99 -9.91 -4.98
N LEU A 37 9.36 -9.82 -3.69
CA LEU A 37 10.00 -10.90 -2.94
C LEU A 37 9.20 -12.21 -2.98
N ASP A 38 7.90 -12.17 -2.68
CA ASP A 38 7.06 -13.38 -2.65
C ASP A 38 7.03 -14.08 -4.02
N ARG A 39 6.97 -13.28 -5.08
CA ARG A 39 6.98 -13.80 -6.45
C ARG A 39 8.34 -14.40 -6.81
N MET A 40 9.43 -13.75 -6.43
CA MET A 40 10.78 -14.27 -6.66
C MET A 40 10.96 -15.62 -5.97
N VAL A 41 10.56 -15.74 -4.71
CA VAL A 41 10.65 -17.00 -3.97
C VAL A 41 9.75 -18.07 -4.59
N ALA A 42 8.52 -17.72 -5.00
CA ALA A 42 7.62 -18.68 -5.65
C ALA A 42 8.22 -19.24 -6.95
N LEU A 43 8.84 -18.38 -7.76
CA LEU A 43 9.56 -18.79 -8.96
C LEU A 43 10.77 -19.69 -8.66
N MET A 44 11.53 -19.40 -7.60
CA MET A 44 12.66 -20.24 -7.17
C MET A 44 12.22 -21.61 -6.67
N LEU A 45 11.04 -21.69 -6.04
CA LEU A 45 10.46 -22.92 -5.51
C LEU A 45 9.58 -23.66 -6.52
N GLY A 46 9.32 -23.07 -7.70
CA GLY A 46 8.44 -23.64 -8.71
C GLY A 46 6.97 -23.73 -8.29
N THR A 47 6.51 -22.84 -7.40
CA THR A 47 5.12 -22.81 -6.95
C THR A 47 4.29 -21.82 -7.77
N ASP A 48 3.06 -22.21 -8.12
CA ASP A 48 2.14 -21.35 -8.89
C ASP A 48 1.53 -20.24 -8.03
N SER A 49 1.52 -20.43 -6.70
CA SER A 49 0.88 -19.54 -5.75
C SER A 49 1.88 -18.94 -4.77
N ILE A 50 1.89 -17.61 -4.67
CA ILE A 50 2.65 -16.89 -3.64
C ILE A 50 2.17 -17.20 -2.21
N ARG A 51 0.99 -17.81 -2.05
CA ARG A 51 0.52 -18.20 -0.71
C ARG A 51 1.40 -19.28 -0.10
N ASP A 52 2.08 -20.06 -0.93
CA ASP A 52 2.96 -21.14 -0.48
C ASP A 52 4.31 -20.59 0.03
N THR A 53 4.60 -19.31 -0.23
CA THR A 53 5.80 -18.61 0.25
C THR A 53 5.53 -17.68 1.43
N ILE A 54 4.27 -17.59 1.88
CA ILE A 54 3.83 -16.71 2.96
C ILE A 54 3.34 -17.56 4.12
N ALA A 55 3.88 -17.38 5.32
CA ALA A 55 3.53 -18.21 6.48
C ALA A 55 2.03 -18.17 6.84
N PHE A 56 1.38 -17.00 6.73
CA PHE A 56 -0.02 -16.80 7.07
C PHE A 56 -0.78 -16.04 5.97
N PRO A 57 -1.04 -16.69 4.82
CA PRO A 57 -1.61 -16.04 3.65
C PRO A 57 -3.06 -15.64 3.89
N LYS A 58 -3.53 -14.65 3.12
CA LYS A 58 -4.94 -14.24 3.10
C LYS A 58 -5.68 -14.90 1.94
N THR A 59 -6.99 -15.10 2.13
CA THR A 59 -7.90 -15.57 1.08
C THR A 59 -8.13 -14.49 0.02
N GLN A 60 -8.85 -14.82 -1.05
CA GLN A 60 -9.20 -13.84 -2.10
C GLN A 60 -10.12 -12.73 -1.58
N LYS A 61 -10.81 -12.97 -0.44
CA LYS A 61 -11.65 -11.99 0.25
C LYS A 61 -10.87 -11.17 1.30
N ALA A 62 -9.53 -11.18 1.25
CA ALA A 62 -8.62 -10.56 2.22
C ALA A 62 -8.77 -11.04 3.68
N ALA A 63 -9.44 -12.19 3.90
CA ALA A 63 -9.61 -12.77 5.23
C ALA A 63 -8.44 -13.68 5.63
N CYS A 64 -8.16 -13.75 6.93
CA CYS A 64 -7.16 -14.61 7.56
C CYS A 64 -7.86 -15.81 8.23
N PRO A 65 -7.81 -17.02 7.66
CA PRO A 65 -8.51 -18.17 8.24
C PRO A 65 -8.01 -18.57 9.62
N LEU A 66 -6.70 -18.39 9.89
CA LEU A 66 -6.08 -18.77 11.16
C LEU A 66 -6.58 -17.92 12.35
N THR A 67 -6.80 -16.63 12.13
CA THR A 67 -7.11 -15.68 13.21
C THR A 67 -8.55 -15.16 13.16
N GLY A 68 -9.33 -15.54 12.14
CA GLY A 68 -10.67 -15.00 11.94
C GLY A 68 -10.73 -13.53 11.49
N ALA A 69 -9.60 -12.93 11.09
CA ALA A 69 -9.56 -11.52 10.72
C ALA A 69 -10.06 -11.26 9.27
N PRO A 70 -10.60 -10.07 8.95
CA PRO A 70 -10.93 -8.97 9.86
C PRO A 70 -12.13 -9.33 10.76
N ASP A 71 -12.25 -8.64 11.89
CA ASP A 71 -13.35 -8.82 12.85
C ASP A 71 -13.86 -7.46 13.35
N ALA A 72 -14.99 -7.46 14.04
CA ALA A 72 -15.58 -6.27 14.63
C ALA A 72 -14.67 -5.66 15.72
N VAL A 73 -14.77 -4.35 15.88
CA VAL A 73 -14.10 -3.58 16.93
C VAL A 73 -15.14 -2.92 17.83
N ASP A 74 -14.77 -2.65 19.08
CA ASP A 74 -15.69 -2.04 20.03
C ASP A 74 -16.08 -0.62 19.61
N GLU A 75 -17.34 -0.24 19.85
CA GLU A 75 -17.81 1.11 19.55
C GLU A 75 -17.02 2.21 20.28
N LYS A 76 -16.48 1.89 21.46
CA LYS A 76 -15.63 2.82 22.20
C LYS A 76 -14.40 3.22 21.39
N GLN A 77 -13.75 2.26 20.75
CA GLN A 77 -12.57 2.51 19.91
C GLN A 77 -12.93 3.30 18.66
N LEU A 78 -14.09 3.02 18.06
CA LEU A 78 -14.59 3.81 16.93
C LEU A 78 -14.84 5.26 17.34
N ARG A 79 -15.45 5.50 18.51
CA ARG A 79 -15.68 6.86 19.04
C ARG A 79 -14.38 7.58 19.36
N GLU A 80 -13.40 6.91 19.97
CA GLU A 80 -12.08 7.48 20.25
C GLU A 80 -11.37 7.94 18.97
N LEU A 81 -11.56 7.22 17.85
CA LEU A 81 -11.03 7.58 16.54
C LEU A 81 -11.93 8.55 15.74
N GLY A 82 -13.09 8.94 16.27
CA GLY A 82 -14.06 9.79 15.55
C GLY A 82 -14.71 9.10 14.34
N LEU A 83 -14.75 7.77 14.32
CA LEU A 83 -15.27 6.96 13.23
C LEU A 83 -16.70 6.46 13.50
N LYS A 84 -17.47 6.28 12.43
CA LYS A 84 -18.80 5.66 12.47
C LYS A 84 -18.96 4.71 11.27
N LEU A 85 -19.36 3.47 11.55
CA LEU A 85 -19.70 2.51 10.51
C LEU A 85 -21.04 2.91 9.86
N ARG A 86 -21.15 2.71 8.54
CA ARG A 86 -22.33 3.05 7.73
C ARG A 86 -23.15 1.82 7.42
#